data_AF-A0A3N1UIY0-F1
#
_entry.id   AF-A0A3N1UIY0-F1
#
_cell.length_a   1.000
_cell.length_b   1.000
_cell.length_c   1.000
_cell.angle_alpha   90.00
_cell.angle_beta   90.00
_cell.angle_gamma   90.00
#
_symmetry.space_group_name_H-M   'P 1'
#
loop_
_entity.id
_entity.type
_entity.pdbx_description
1 polymer ?
#
loop_
_entity_poly.entity_id
_entity_poly.type
_entity_poly.pdbx_seq_one_letter_code
_entity_poly.pdbx_strand_id
1 'polypeptide(L)'
;MPLALVFAVLHVQAGSFASAQDFPLTLVMREHHEPFSYLDLHGQPEGLLVDLWRLWAQRTGRPVRFVLTDAKDLESWVLDGRADVWTGIFPFGAHPQLALSDPVMMLFRAPTVTAHDGVLGIRAAVRPDRTELLAEITQGFHHLTEEDRQSLLIRWWPQEGWIHLPRAHMLTAALLGGAFLLLWTVGTYLVYRFKLRGKAQELLAALAELRRKNNALESEIAERQQVEKDKERLIQELREALENVRKLRGLLPICAYCKKIRDDQGYWNQLESYITQHAEVTFTHSVCPECSKKIYAELKAFKSAEQQKKKAASG
;
A
#
# COMPACT_ATOMS: atom_id res chain seq x y z
N MET A 1 -76.34 62.02 -75.31
CA MET A 1 -77.25 61.10 -74.59
C MET A 1 -77.53 59.89 -75.49
N PRO A 2 -77.59 58.65 -75.00
CA PRO A 2 -76.62 57.94 -74.16
C PRO A 2 -76.26 56.55 -74.76
N LEU A 3 -75.10 55.98 -74.42
CA LEU A 3 -74.91 54.52 -74.27
C LEU A 3 -73.55 54.26 -73.63
N ALA A 4 -73.55 54.09 -72.31
CA ALA A 4 -72.38 53.68 -71.54
C ALA A 4 -72.40 52.15 -71.40
N LEU A 5 -71.40 51.50 -71.98
CA LEU A 5 -71.12 50.06 -71.84
C LEU A 5 -70.54 49.79 -70.45
N VAL A 6 -71.28 49.02 -69.65
CA VAL A 6 -70.84 48.51 -68.35
C VAL A 6 -69.95 47.29 -68.59
N PHE A 7 -68.65 47.42 -68.34
CA PHE A 7 -67.73 46.29 -68.25
C PHE A 7 -67.85 45.64 -66.87
N ALA A 8 -68.39 44.43 -66.83
CA ALA A 8 -68.42 43.59 -65.63
C ALA A 8 -67.00 43.04 -65.37
N VAL A 9 -66.33 43.57 -64.34
CA VAL A 9 -65.09 42.99 -63.82
C VAL A 9 -65.48 41.81 -62.91
N LEU A 10 -65.30 40.59 -63.41
CA LEU A 10 -65.32 39.37 -62.60
C LEU A 10 -64.13 39.40 -61.65
N HIS A 11 -64.37 39.70 -60.37
CA HIS A 11 -63.42 39.44 -59.30
C HIS A 11 -63.37 37.93 -59.06
N VAL A 12 -62.31 37.30 -59.56
CA VAL A 12 -61.87 35.98 -59.11
C VAL A 12 -61.44 36.13 -57.64
N GLN A 13 -62.24 35.61 -56.72
CA GLN A 13 -61.82 35.44 -55.33
C GLN A 13 -60.64 34.46 -55.32
N ALA A 14 -59.46 35.00 -55.04
CA ALA A 14 -58.31 34.20 -54.65
C ALA A 14 -58.70 33.34 -53.45
N GLY A 15 -58.61 32.02 -53.61
CA GLY A 15 -58.79 31.08 -52.51
C GLY A 15 -57.87 31.47 -51.36
N SER A 16 -58.45 31.54 -50.16
CA SER A 16 -57.71 31.71 -48.91
C SER A 16 -56.63 30.64 -48.84
N PHE A 17 -55.37 31.03 -48.99
CA PHE A 17 -54.24 30.18 -48.61
C PHE A 17 -54.35 30.00 -47.10
N ALA A 18 -54.66 28.79 -46.65
CA ALA A 18 -54.52 28.39 -45.26
C ALA A 18 -53.10 28.73 -44.83
N SER A 19 -52.97 29.55 -43.79
CA SER A 19 -51.67 29.89 -43.19
C SER A 19 -51.06 28.61 -42.64
N ALA A 20 -49.73 28.48 -42.63
CA ALA A 20 -49.06 27.35 -41.96
C ALA A 20 -49.45 27.20 -40.46
N GLN A 21 -50.16 28.20 -39.90
CA GLN A 21 -50.77 28.21 -38.58
C GLN A 21 -52.06 27.38 -38.43
N ASP A 22 -52.65 26.87 -39.52
CA ASP A 22 -53.96 26.20 -39.48
C ASP A 22 -53.87 24.69 -39.12
N PHE A 23 -52.67 24.09 -39.11
CA PHE A 23 -52.49 22.67 -38.77
C PHE A 23 -51.97 22.46 -37.35
N PRO A 24 -52.45 21.43 -36.61
CA PRO A 24 -51.98 21.14 -35.27
C PRO A 24 -50.53 20.67 -35.26
N LEU A 25 -49.73 21.25 -34.36
CA LEU A 25 -48.34 20.90 -34.13
C LEU A 25 -48.25 19.49 -33.53
N THR A 26 -47.51 18.60 -34.16
CA THR A 26 -47.39 17.20 -33.73
C THR A 26 -46.23 17.05 -32.75
N LEU A 27 -46.57 16.86 -31.48
CA LEU A 27 -45.66 16.69 -30.36
C LEU A 27 -45.40 15.21 -30.10
N VAL A 28 -44.14 14.79 -30.20
CA VAL A 28 -43.73 13.44 -29.82
C VAL A 28 -43.15 13.41 -28.41
N MET A 29 -43.56 12.41 -27.63
CA MET A 29 -43.10 12.18 -26.24
C MET A 29 -43.02 10.68 -25.93
N ARG A 30 -42.36 10.35 -24.82
CA ARG A 30 -42.17 8.96 -24.39
C ARG A 30 -43.45 8.40 -23.77
N GLU A 31 -43.87 7.21 -24.17
CA GLU A 31 -45.13 6.59 -23.70
C GLU A 31 -45.14 6.05 -22.26
N HIS A 32 -43.98 5.69 -21.71
CA HIS A 32 -43.88 5.08 -20.37
C HIS A 32 -42.92 5.90 -19.51
N HIS A 33 -43.32 7.13 -19.22
CA HIS A 33 -42.48 8.08 -18.48
C HIS A 33 -43.28 8.82 -17.42
N GLU A 34 -43.90 8.07 -16.52
CA GLU A 34 -44.67 8.61 -15.40
C GLU A 34 -43.75 9.42 -14.44
N PRO A 35 -44.23 10.56 -13.90
CA PRO A 35 -45.52 11.22 -14.15
C PRO A 35 -45.47 12.24 -15.32
N PHE A 36 -44.44 12.21 -16.17
CA PHE A 36 -44.20 13.20 -17.23
C PHE A 36 -45.06 12.97 -18.49
N SER A 37 -45.14 11.74 -18.97
CA SER A 37 -45.96 11.37 -20.13
C SER A 37 -46.27 9.87 -20.12
N TYR A 38 -47.56 9.54 -20.23
CA TYR A 38 -48.07 8.17 -20.31
C TYR A 38 -49.44 8.13 -21.00
N LEU A 39 -49.90 6.94 -21.37
CA LEU A 39 -51.29 6.73 -21.80
C LEU A 39 -52.14 6.33 -20.60
N ASP A 40 -53.29 7.00 -20.45
CA ASP A 40 -54.30 6.62 -19.45
C ASP A 40 -55.01 5.30 -19.82
N LEU A 41 -55.95 4.87 -18.98
CA LEU A 41 -56.75 3.65 -19.23
C LEU A 41 -57.63 3.73 -20.49
N HIS A 42 -57.82 4.90 -21.06
CA HIS A 42 -58.59 5.15 -22.29
C HIS A 42 -57.68 5.33 -23.52
N GLY A 43 -56.37 5.17 -23.37
CA GLY A 43 -55.40 5.39 -24.45
C GLY A 43 -55.20 6.86 -24.81
N GLN A 44 -55.53 7.79 -23.91
CA GLN A 44 -55.29 9.22 -24.09
C GLN A 44 -53.97 9.62 -23.44
N PRO A 45 -53.19 10.53 -24.06
CA PRO A 45 -52.00 11.09 -23.44
C PRO A 45 -52.32 11.86 -22.16
N GLU A 46 -51.63 11.50 -21.08
CA GLU A 46 -51.66 12.15 -19.77
C GLU A 46 -50.23 12.34 -19.25
N GLY A 47 -50.03 13.29 -18.33
CA GLY A 47 -48.72 13.60 -17.75
C GLY A 47 -48.44 15.08 -17.64
N LEU A 48 -47.42 15.43 -16.85
CA LEU A 48 -46.96 16.80 -16.65
C LEU A 48 -46.61 17.50 -17.97
N LEU A 49 -45.96 16.79 -18.90
CA LEU A 49 -45.59 17.35 -20.20
C LEU A 49 -46.82 17.56 -21.09
N VAL A 50 -47.80 16.66 -21.02
CA VAL A 50 -49.05 16.80 -21.77
C VAL A 50 -49.79 18.04 -21.31
N ASP A 51 -49.95 18.21 -20.01
CA ASP A 51 -50.64 19.39 -19.44
C ASP A 51 -49.87 20.69 -19.70
N LEU A 52 -48.53 20.66 -19.63
CA LEU A 52 -47.68 21.80 -19.97
C LEU A 52 -47.94 22.27 -21.41
N TRP A 53 -47.96 21.36 -22.38
CA TRP A 53 -48.19 21.70 -23.78
C TRP A 53 -49.65 22.04 -24.10
N ARG A 54 -50.62 21.46 -23.38
CA ARG A 54 -52.02 21.91 -23.45
C ARG A 54 -52.13 23.36 -22.99
N LEU A 55 -51.46 23.73 -21.92
CA LEU A 55 -51.44 25.10 -21.42
C LEU A 55 -50.75 26.05 -22.41
N TRP A 56 -49.62 25.63 -22.98
CA TRP A 56 -48.95 26.36 -24.06
C TRP A 56 -49.86 26.60 -25.27
N ALA A 57 -50.59 25.58 -25.72
CA ALA A 57 -51.54 25.68 -26.83
C ALA A 57 -52.68 26.66 -26.52
N GLN A 58 -53.20 26.63 -25.29
CA GLN A 58 -54.24 27.57 -24.84
C GLN A 58 -53.76 29.02 -24.81
N ARG A 59 -52.51 29.28 -24.40
CA ARG A 59 -51.95 30.63 -24.31
C ARG A 59 -51.54 31.21 -25.67
N THR A 60 -51.06 30.37 -26.58
CA THR A 60 -50.59 30.79 -27.90
C THR A 60 -51.68 30.73 -28.98
N GLY A 61 -52.77 29.98 -28.74
CA GLY A 61 -53.78 29.70 -29.75
C GLY A 61 -53.34 28.69 -30.80
N ARG A 62 -52.14 28.10 -30.68
CA ARG A 62 -51.59 27.12 -31.62
C ARG A 62 -52.11 25.72 -31.25
N PRO A 63 -52.90 25.06 -32.11
CA PRO A 63 -53.39 23.71 -31.80
C PRO A 63 -52.23 22.72 -31.76
N VAL A 64 -52.30 21.75 -30.85
CA VAL A 64 -51.28 20.71 -30.68
C VAL A 64 -51.91 19.32 -30.72
N ARG A 65 -51.16 18.33 -31.18
CA ARG A 65 -51.52 16.92 -31.22
C ARG A 65 -50.41 16.11 -30.58
N PHE A 66 -50.76 15.25 -29.64
CA PHE A 66 -49.82 14.43 -28.89
C PHE A 66 -49.67 13.06 -29.51
N VAL A 67 -48.43 12.60 -29.66
CA VAL A 67 -48.10 11.25 -30.11
C VAL A 67 -47.07 10.64 -29.16
N LEU A 68 -47.38 9.46 -28.62
CA LEU A 68 -46.53 8.75 -27.69
C LEU A 68 -45.84 7.60 -28.43
N THR A 69 -44.55 7.40 -28.16
CA THR A 69 -43.74 6.32 -28.74
C THR A 69 -42.62 5.89 -27.80
N ASP A 70 -41.92 4.82 -28.15
CA ASP A 70 -40.75 4.33 -27.42
C ASP A 70 -39.57 5.32 -27.49
N ALA A 71 -38.74 5.33 -26.45
CA ALA A 71 -37.57 6.19 -26.33
C ALA A 71 -36.61 6.11 -27.53
N LYS A 72 -36.49 4.94 -28.17
CA LYS A 72 -35.59 4.70 -29.31
C LYS A 72 -36.02 5.44 -30.58
N ASP A 73 -37.31 5.77 -30.70
CA ASP A 73 -37.89 6.27 -31.95
C ASP A 73 -38.02 7.81 -31.95
N LEU A 74 -37.99 8.46 -30.78
CA LEU A 74 -38.26 9.89 -30.59
C LEU A 74 -37.44 10.82 -31.51
N GLU A 75 -36.13 10.61 -31.57
CA GLU A 75 -35.24 11.44 -32.39
C GLU A 75 -35.50 11.23 -33.89
N SER A 76 -35.65 9.96 -34.32
CA SER A 76 -35.94 9.64 -35.72
C SER A 76 -37.26 10.23 -36.20
N TRP A 77 -38.29 10.27 -35.36
CA TRP A 77 -39.60 10.80 -35.75
C TRP A 77 -39.55 12.29 -36.07
N VAL A 78 -38.73 13.08 -35.37
CA VAL A 78 -38.54 14.51 -35.65
C VAL A 78 -37.69 14.72 -36.90
N LEU A 79 -36.59 13.95 -37.03
CA LEU A 79 -35.70 14.04 -38.19
C LEU A 79 -36.43 13.65 -39.48
N ASP A 80 -37.27 12.60 -39.43
CA ASP A 80 -38.06 12.11 -40.56
C ASP A 80 -39.29 12.99 -40.86
N GLY A 81 -39.71 13.84 -39.90
CA GLY A 81 -40.88 14.73 -40.05
C GLY A 81 -42.22 14.06 -39.77
N ARG A 82 -42.19 12.92 -39.09
CA ARG A 82 -43.38 12.26 -38.53
C ARG A 82 -43.93 13.04 -37.33
N ALA A 83 -43.06 13.79 -36.65
CA ALA A 83 -43.42 14.75 -35.61
C ALA A 83 -42.70 16.08 -35.84
N ASP A 84 -43.31 17.16 -35.40
CA ASP A 84 -42.77 18.52 -35.55
C ASP A 84 -41.82 18.86 -34.39
N VAL A 85 -42.11 18.35 -33.20
CA VAL A 85 -41.38 18.69 -31.97
C VAL A 85 -41.25 17.46 -31.08
N TRP A 86 -40.06 17.21 -30.55
CA TRP A 86 -39.85 16.29 -29.44
C TRP A 86 -39.77 17.04 -28.12
N THR A 87 -40.61 16.68 -27.15
CA THR A 87 -40.60 17.26 -25.81
C THR A 87 -40.14 16.28 -24.73
N GLY A 88 -39.65 16.80 -23.60
CA GLY A 88 -39.20 15.99 -22.47
C GLY A 88 -37.69 15.71 -22.48
N ILE A 89 -36.88 16.55 -23.13
CA ILE A 89 -35.43 16.36 -23.19
C ILE A 89 -34.81 16.91 -21.90
N PHE A 90 -34.12 16.03 -21.16
CA PHE A 90 -33.37 16.37 -19.95
C PHE A 90 -31.90 16.63 -20.31
N PRO A 91 -31.19 17.49 -19.56
CA PRO A 91 -29.86 18.01 -19.94
C PRO A 91 -28.72 16.97 -20.00
N PHE A 92 -28.96 15.71 -19.61
CA PHE A 92 -27.93 14.68 -19.50
C PHE A 92 -27.68 13.89 -20.80
N GLY A 93 -28.22 14.32 -21.95
CA GLY A 93 -28.01 13.71 -23.26
C GLY A 93 -27.67 14.73 -24.35
N ALA A 94 -26.66 14.43 -25.17
CA ALA A 94 -26.31 15.25 -26.33
C ALA A 94 -27.11 14.80 -27.57
N HIS A 95 -27.90 15.72 -28.12
CA HIS A 95 -28.64 15.52 -29.38
C HIS A 95 -28.10 16.48 -30.45
N PRO A 96 -26.91 16.20 -31.04
CA PRO A 96 -26.23 17.14 -31.93
C PRO A 96 -26.97 17.39 -33.25
N GLN A 97 -27.90 16.52 -33.62
CA GLN A 97 -28.69 16.61 -34.85
C GLN A 97 -29.99 17.40 -34.69
N LEU A 98 -30.29 17.89 -33.47
CA LEU A 98 -31.53 18.59 -33.16
C LEU A 98 -31.23 19.99 -32.62
N ALA A 99 -32.11 20.93 -32.91
CA ALA A 99 -32.06 22.26 -32.32
C ALA A 99 -32.90 22.28 -31.04
N LEU A 100 -32.27 22.59 -29.91
CA LEU A 100 -32.90 22.58 -28.59
C LEU A 100 -33.39 23.97 -28.19
N SER A 101 -34.57 24.04 -27.58
CA SER A 101 -35.12 25.26 -27.00
C SER A 101 -34.42 25.61 -25.70
N ASP A 102 -34.65 26.84 -25.22
CA ASP A 102 -34.43 27.16 -23.81
C ASP A 102 -35.27 26.23 -22.91
N PRO A 103 -34.89 26.05 -21.62
CA PRO A 103 -35.65 25.24 -20.69
C PRO A 103 -37.12 25.68 -20.61
N VAL A 104 -38.03 24.82 -21.08
CA VAL A 104 -39.47 25.07 -21.10
C VAL A 104 -40.12 24.87 -19.72
N MET A 105 -39.48 24.11 -18.83
CA MET A 105 -39.91 23.90 -17.43
C MET A 105 -38.71 23.56 -16.54
N MET A 106 -38.70 24.06 -15.30
CA MET A 106 -37.68 23.79 -14.28
C MET A 106 -38.29 22.93 -13.16
N LEU A 107 -37.83 21.69 -12.99
CA LEU A 107 -38.39 20.78 -11.98
C LEU A 107 -37.71 20.90 -10.61
N PHE A 108 -36.38 21.11 -10.59
CA PHE A 108 -35.59 21.22 -9.37
C PHE A 108 -34.41 22.16 -9.55
N ARG A 109 -34.32 23.22 -8.73
CA ARG A 109 -33.08 24.01 -8.58
C ARG A 109 -32.28 23.43 -7.43
N ALA A 110 -31.21 22.70 -7.72
CA ALA A 110 -30.30 22.24 -6.67
C ALA A 110 -29.69 23.46 -5.95
N PRO A 111 -29.67 23.51 -4.61
CA PRO A 111 -29.18 24.66 -3.85
C PRO A 111 -27.69 24.94 -4.07
N THR A 112 -26.94 23.98 -4.62
CA THR A 112 -25.49 24.03 -4.84
C THR A 112 -25.08 24.43 -6.26
N VAL A 113 -26.02 24.59 -7.20
CA VAL A 113 -25.70 24.88 -8.60
C VAL A 113 -26.04 26.35 -8.91
N THR A 114 -25.02 27.13 -9.29
CA THR A 114 -25.13 28.55 -9.64
C THR A 114 -25.22 28.81 -11.14
N ALA A 115 -24.89 27.82 -11.99
CA ALA A 115 -24.99 27.90 -13.44
C ALA A 115 -26.36 27.41 -13.95
N HIS A 116 -26.87 27.99 -15.05
CA HIS A 116 -28.12 27.59 -15.69
C HIS A 116 -28.12 26.13 -16.18
N ASP A 117 -26.93 25.50 -16.26
CA ASP A 117 -26.70 24.19 -16.88
C ASP A 117 -26.88 22.99 -15.94
N GLY A 118 -26.96 23.20 -14.62
CA GLY A 118 -27.20 22.12 -13.64
C GLY A 118 -28.61 22.10 -13.06
N VAL A 119 -29.54 22.77 -13.74
CA VAL A 119 -30.98 22.68 -13.42
C VAL A 119 -31.59 21.55 -14.25
N LEU A 120 -32.49 20.77 -13.64
CA LEU A 120 -33.29 19.76 -14.33
C LEU A 120 -34.35 20.46 -15.20
N GLY A 121 -33.87 21.14 -16.24
CA GLY A 121 -34.63 21.92 -17.19
C GLY A 121 -35.08 21.04 -18.35
N ILE A 122 -36.39 20.89 -18.50
CA ILE A 122 -36.98 20.17 -19.63
C ILE A 122 -36.86 21.06 -20.86
N ARG A 123 -36.42 20.53 -21.99
CA ARG A 123 -36.32 21.23 -23.27
C ARG A 123 -37.21 20.59 -24.33
N ALA A 124 -37.50 21.36 -25.37
CA ALA A 124 -38.09 20.89 -26.62
C ALA A 124 -37.00 20.84 -27.71
N ALA A 125 -37.08 19.87 -28.61
CA ALA A 125 -36.25 19.76 -29.80
C ALA A 125 -37.08 19.88 -31.06
N VAL A 126 -36.52 20.56 -32.05
CA VAL A 126 -37.03 20.57 -33.42
C VAL A 126 -35.90 20.22 -34.39
N ARG A 127 -36.27 19.97 -35.64
CA ARG A 127 -35.30 19.78 -36.72
C ARG A 127 -34.50 21.09 -36.95
N PRO A 128 -33.17 21.03 -37.22
CA PRO A 128 -32.34 22.23 -37.33
C PRO A 128 -32.75 23.24 -38.42
N ASP A 129 -33.47 22.81 -39.46
CA ASP A 129 -34.02 23.65 -40.52
C ASP A 129 -35.29 24.41 -40.11
N ARG A 130 -35.90 24.09 -38.95
CA ARG A 130 -37.13 24.70 -38.43
C ARG A 130 -36.84 25.74 -37.34
N THR A 131 -35.92 26.66 -37.58
CA THR A 131 -35.53 27.69 -36.59
C THR A 131 -36.66 28.64 -36.22
N GLU A 132 -37.56 28.97 -37.16
CA GLU A 132 -38.74 29.79 -36.90
C GLU A 132 -39.69 29.12 -35.90
N LEU A 133 -39.92 27.81 -36.04
CA LEU A 133 -40.73 27.03 -35.12
C LEU A 133 -40.08 26.97 -33.73
N LEU A 134 -38.75 26.86 -33.65
CA LEU A 134 -38.03 26.88 -32.38
C LEU A 134 -38.21 28.22 -31.65
N ALA A 135 -38.17 29.33 -32.39
CA ALA A 135 -38.40 30.66 -31.86
C ALA A 135 -39.85 30.84 -31.40
N GLU A 136 -40.82 30.34 -32.18
CA GLU A 136 -42.25 30.32 -31.82
C GLU A 136 -42.48 29.57 -30.51
N ILE A 137 -41.89 28.37 -30.36
CA ILE A 137 -42.01 27.54 -29.15
C ILE A 137 -41.44 28.28 -27.95
N THR A 138 -40.21 28.80 -28.08
CA THR A 138 -39.51 29.53 -27.02
C THR A 138 -40.32 30.76 -26.58
N GLN A 139 -40.79 31.56 -27.55
CA GLN A 139 -41.65 32.71 -27.28
C GLN A 139 -42.97 32.31 -26.61
N GLY A 140 -43.61 31.23 -27.07
CA GLY A 140 -44.83 30.72 -26.47
C GLY A 140 -44.65 30.32 -25.00
N PHE A 141 -43.50 29.73 -24.64
CA PHE A 141 -43.20 29.40 -23.25
C PHE A 141 -42.93 30.62 -22.35
N HIS A 142 -42.55 31.76 -22.92
CA HIS A 142 -42.46 33.02 -22.19
C HIS A 142 -43.84 33.59 -21.81
N HIS A 143 -44.93 33.15 -22.45
CA HIS A 143 -46.29 33.54 -22.07
C HIS A 143 -46.85 32.76 -20.87
N LEU A 144 -46.16 31.70 -20.41
CA LEU A 144 -46.55 30.95 -19.21
C LEU A 144 -45.95 31.61 -17.97
N THR A 145 -46.82 32.04 -17.04
CA THR A 145 -46.42 32.72 -15.81
C THR A 145 -45.80 31.73 -14.81
N GLU A 146 -45.21 32.25 -13.74
CA GLU A 146 -44.73 31.41 -12.63
C GLU A 146 -45.88 30.67 -11.95
N GLU A 147 -47.05 31.30 -11.83
CA GLU A 147 -48.26 30.68 -11.26
C GLU A 147 -48.74 29.50 -12.11
N ASP A 148 -48.75 29.66 -13.44
CA ASP A 148 -49.06 28.58 -14.39
C ASP A 148 -48.16 27.35 -14.14
N ARG A 149 -46.86 27.59 -13.98
CA ARG A 149 -45.86 26.53 -13.73
C ARG A 149 -46.04 25.88 -12.35
N GLN A 150 -46.31 26.68 -11.32
CA GLN A 150 -46.54 26.17 -9.97
C GLN A 150 -47.84 25.37 -9.87
N SER A 151 -48.89 25.76 -10.59
CA SER A 151 -50.15 25.01 -10.62
C SER A 151 -49.96 23.59 -11.17
N LEU A 152 -49.13 23.44 -12.22
CA LEU A 152 -48.76 22.15 -12.78
C LEU A 152 -47.95 21.32 -11.77
N LEU A 153 -46.97 21.92 -11.09
CA LEU A 153 -46.16 21.23 -10.08
C LEU A 153 -46.99 20.79 -8.87
N ILE A 154 -47.92 21.61 -8.39
CA ILE A 154 -48.82 21.24 -7.27
C ILE A 154 -49.73 20.08 -7.68
N ARG A 155 -50.29 20.11 -8.89
CA ARG A 155 -51.16 19.04 -9.41
C ARG A 155 -50.43 17.70 -9.52
N TRP A 156 -49.23 17.71 -10.08
CA TRP A 156 -48.46 16.49 -10.36
C TRP A 156 -47.56 16.04 -9.21
N TRP A 157 -47.24 16.95 -8.28
CA TRP A 157 -46.37 16.71 -7.13
C TRP A 157 -46.90 17.42 -5.87
N PRO A 158 -48.05 16.98 -5.33
CA PRO A 158 -48.59 17.56 -4.10
C PRO A 158 -47.57 17.41 -2.96
N GLN A 159 -47.22 18.53 -2.33
CA GLN A 159 -46.17 18.64 -1.30
C GLN A 159 -46.49 17.90 0.02
N GLU A 160 -47.63 17.21 0.11
CA GLU A 160 -48.13 16.57 1.34
C GLU A 160 -47.26 15.41 1.87
N GLY A 161 -46.23 14.98 1.13
CA GLY A 161 -45.36 13.85 1.48
C GLY A 161 -44.03 14.17 2.16
N TRP A 162 -43.64 15.43 2.32
CA TRP A 162 -42.39 15.75 3.03
C TRP A 162 -42.65 15.64 4.53
N ILE A 163 -42.13 14.58 5.17
CA ILE A 163 -42.15 14.43 6.62
C ILE A 163 -41.52 15.67 7.23
N HIS A 164 -42.32 16.61 7.72
CA HIS A 164 -41.84 17.69 8.55
C HIS A 164 -41.40 17.06 9.88
N LEU A 165 -40.16 16.56 9.97
CA LEU A 165 -39.58 16.27 11.28
C LEU A 165 -39.52 17.61 12.02
N PRO A 166 -40.29 17.79 13.11
CA PRO A 166 -40.26 19.05 13.84
C PRO A 166 -38.82 19.32 14.28
N ARG A 167 -38.35 20.59 14.19
CA ARG A 167 -36.97 20.96 14.56
C ARG A 167 -36.54 20.44 15.93
N ALA A 168 -37.49 20.24 16.86
CA ALA A 168 -37.28 19.62 18.16
C ALA A 168 -36.74 18.17 18.10
N HIS A 169 -37.16 17.38 17.11
CA HIS A 169 -36.68 16.01 16.92
C HIS A 169 -35.28 15.94 16.27
N MET A 170 -34.86 17.00 15.56
CA MET A 170 -33.50 17.06 15.01
C MET A 170 -32.44 17.28 16.08
N LEU A 171 -32.71 18.17 17.06
CA LEU A 171 -31.79 18.41 18.17
C LEU A 171 -31.63 17.18 19.06
N THR A 172 -32.73 16.48 19.36
CA THR A 172 -32.70 15.25 20.15
C THR A 172 -31.96 14.12 19.42
N ALA A 173 -32.19 13.95 18.11
CA ALA A 173 -31.43 12.98 17.30
C ALA A 173 -29.93 13.31 17.26
N ALA A 174 -29.55 14.59 17.13
CA ALA A 174 -28.16 15.01 17.12
C ALA A 174 -27.46 14.76 18.48
N LEU A 175 -28.15 15.02 19.60
CA LEU A 175 -27.63 14.76 20.93
C LEU A 175 -27.45 13.26 21.19
N LEU A 176 -28.42 12.43 20.80
CA LEU A 176 -28.32 10.97 20.92
C LEU A 176 -27.19 10.40 20.05
N GLY A 177 -27.05 10.89 18.81
CA GLY A 177 -25.95 10.51 17.94
C GLY A 177 -24.59 10.92 18.50
N GLY A 178 -24.49 12.14 19.05
CA GLY A 178 -23.28 12.61 19.72
C GLY A 178 -22.91 11.78 20.95
N ALA A 179 -23.90 11.46 21.80
CA ALA A 179 -23.70 10.61 22.98
C ALA A 179 -23.26 9.19 22.60
N PHE A 180 -23.83 8.61 21.54
CA PHE A 180 -23.42 7.30 21.02
C PHE A 180 -21.95 7.31 20.54
N LEU A 181 -21.54 8.31 19.76
CA LEU A 181 -20.15 8.44 19.31
C LEU A 181 -19.18 8.63 20.48
N LEU A 182 -19.57 9.40 21.49
CA LEU A 182 -18.78 9.56 22.71
C LEU A 182 -18.62 8.24 23.47
N LEU A 183 -19.71 7.49 23.67
CA LEU A 183 -19.66 6.18 24.33
C LEU A 183 -18.83 5.18 23.53
N TRP A 184 -18.96 5.17 22.20
CA TRP A 184 -18.19 4.32 21.31
C TRP A 184 -16.68 4.61 21.40
N THR A 185 -16.29 5.89 21.35
CA THR A 185 -14.88 6.30 21.44
C THR A 185 -14.28 6.03 22.83
N VAL A 186 -15.03 6.28 23.90
CA VAL A 186 -14.59 5.95 25.27
C VAL A 186 -14.47 4.44 25.47
N GLY A 187 -15.45 3.65 25.01
CA GLY A 187 -15.43 2.19 25.13
C GLY A 187 -14.24 1.56 24.39
N THR A 188 -14.01 1.97 23.14
CA THR A 188 -12.87 1.50 22.35
C THR A 188 -11.52 1.89 22.98
N TYR A 189 -11.41 3.12 23.50
CA TYR A 189 -10.23 3.56 24.26
C TYR A 189 -9.97 2.71 25.50
N LEU A 190 -11.01 2.39 26.30
CA LEU A 190 -10.87 1.57 27.50
C LEU A 190 -10.43 0.13 27.17
N VAL A 191 -11.01 -0.48 26.14
CA VAL A 191 -10.61 -1.83 25.67
C VAL A 191 -9.15 -1.83 25.24
N TYR A 192 -8.73 -0.83 24.45
CA TYR A 192 -7.35 -0.71 24.00
C TYR A 192 -6.38 -0.52 25.18
N ARG A 193 -6.75 0.32 26.15
CA ARG A 193 -5.96 0.55 27.37
C ARG A 193 -5.81 -0.72 28.20
N PHE A 194 -6.86 -1.53 28.33
CA PHE A 194 -6.80 -2.80 29.05
C PHE A 194 -5.87 -3.79 28.35
N LYS A 195 -5.98 -3.91 27.02
CA LYS A 195 -5.12 -4.80 26.21
C LYS A 195 -3.64 -4.40 26.28
N LEU A 196 -3.35 -3.09 26.26
CA LEU A 196 -1.99 -2.57 26.44
C LEU A 196 -1.39 -2.93 27.80
N ARG A 197 -2.19 -2.85 28.88
CA ARG A 197 -1.73 -3.23 30.22
C ARG A 197 -1.35 -4.71 30.31
N GLY A 198 -2.12 -5.60 29.69
CA GLY A 198 -1.80 -7.03 29.64
C GLY A 198 -0.46 -7.30 28.94
N LYS A 199 -0.26 -6.75 27.74
CA LYS A 199 1.01 -6.90 27.00
C LYS A 199 2.21 -6.31 27.75
N ALA A 200 2.02 -5.20 28.46
CA ALA A 200 3.09 -4.61 29.27
C ALA A 200 3.54 -5.55 30.40
N GLN A 201 2.61 -6.26 31.06
CA GLN A 201 2.95 -7.24 32.09
C GLN A 201 3.69 -8.45 31.53
N GLU A 202 3.25 -9.00 30.39
CA GLU A 202 3.94 -10.09 29.71
C GLU A 202 5.38 -9.71 29.34
N LEU A 203 5.58 -8.51 28.78
CA LEU A 203 6.90 -8.03 28.39
C LEU A 203 7.83 -7.85 29.60
N LEU A 204 7.31 -7.33 30.72
CA LEU A 204 8.08 -7.19 31.95
C LEU A 204 8.49 -8.56 32.53
N ALA A 205 7.60 -9.55 32.46
CA ALA A 205 7.91 -10.92 32.87
C ALA A 205 9.02 -11.53 32.00
N ALA A 206 8.93 -11.38 30.67
CA ALA A 206 9.94 -11.85 29.74
C ALA A 206 11.30 -11.16 29.95
N LEU A 207 11.32 -9.84 30.20
CA LEU A 207 12.54 -9.10 30.52
C LEU A 207 13.17 -9.59 31.83
N ALA A 208 12.35 -9.87 32.85
CA ALA A 208 12.83 -10.41 34.12
C ALA A 208 13.45 -11.80 33.95
N GLU A 209 12.87 -12.66 33.10
CA GLU A 209 13.43 -13.98 32.79
C GLU A 209 14.76 -13.88 32.03
N LEU A 210 14.81 -13.05 30.97
CA LEU A 210 16.04 -12.82 30.21
C LEU A 210 17.17 -12.29 31.09
N ARG A 211 16.86 -11.36 32.00
CA ARG A 211 17.84 -10.84 32.95
C ARG A 211 18.38 -11.93 33.88
N ARG A 212 17.53 -12.83 34.37
CA ARG A 212 17.98 -13.98 35.18
C ARG A 212 18.90 -14.90 34.38
N LYS A 213 18.55 -15.21 33.13
CA LYS A 213 19.37 -16.07 32.26
C LYS A 213 20.73 -15.42 31.97
N ASN A 214 20.76 -14.13 31.66
CA ASN A 214 22.02 -13.41 31.44
C ASN A 214 22.91 -13.44 32.69
N ASN A 215 22.35 -13.13 33.87
CA ASN A 215 23.14 -13.17 35.11
C ASN A 215 23.66 -14.58 35.42
N ALA A 216 22.88 -15.63 35.15
CA ALA A 216 23.31 -17.02 35.33
C ALA A 216 24.45 -17.39 34.37
N LEU A 217 24.33 -17.00 33.10
CA LEU A 217 25.39 -17.21 32.10
C LEU A 217 26.66 -16.44 32.45
N GLU A 218 26.55 -15.20 32.93
CA GLU A 218 27.69 -14.41 33.40
C GLU A 218 28.43 -15.11 34.54
N SER A 219 27.69 -15.68 35.50
CA SER A 219 28.28 -16.47 36.58
C SER A 219 28.97 -17.74 36.07
N GLU A 220 28.36 -18.46 35.13
CA GLU A 220 28.96 -19.67 34.55
C GLU A 220 30.24 -19.35 33.77
N ILE A 221 30.24 -18.26 33.00
CA ILE A 221 31.43 -17.80 32.28
C ILE A 221 32.55 -17.43 33.26
N ALA A 222 32.23 -16.73 34.34
CA ALA A 222 33.22 -16.37 35.36
C ALA A 222 33.84 -17.62 36.02
N GLU A 223 33.04 -18.64 36.33
CA GLU A 223 33.52 -19.91 36.87
C GLU A 223 34.42 -20.64 35.86
N ARG A 224 34.00 -20.74 34.58
CA ARG A 224 34.82 -21.36 33.53
C ARG A 224 36.15 -20.63 33.34
N GLN A 225 36.15 -19.31 33.38
CA GLN A 225 37.38 -18.52 33.28
C GLN A 225 38.31 -18.75 34.46
N GLN A 226 37.77 -18.91 35.67
CA GLN A 226 38.59 -19.23 36.84
C GLN A 226 39.21 -20.62 36.72
N VAL A 227 38.42 -21.62 36.29
CA VAL A 227 38.92 -22.98 36.03
C VAL A 227 40.01 -22.99 34.95
N GLU A 228 39.85 -22.24 33.86
CA GLU A 228 40.89 -22.15 32.82
C GLU A 228 42.18 -21.51 33.36
N LYS A 229 42.08 -20.44 34.16
CA LYS A 229 43.27 -19.85 34.82
C LYS A 229 43.95 -20.82 35.79
N ASP A 230 43.18 -21.56 36.57
CA ASP A 230 43.71 -22.56 37.49
C ASP A 230 44.39 -23.72 36.75
N LYS A 231 43.82 -24.16 35.62
CA LYS A 231 44.45 -25.13 34.72
C LYS A 231 45.77 -24.60 34.17
N GLU A 232 45.79 -23.37 33.66
CA GLU A 232 47.01 -22.75 33.13
C GLU A 232 48.11 -22.67 34.20
N ARG A 233 47.75 -22.26 35.43
CA ARG A 233 48.67 -22.26 36.56
C ARG A 233 49.20 -23.66 36.86
N LEU A 234 48.33 -24.66 36.97
CA LEU A 234 48.74 -26.04 37.26
C LEU A 234 49.63 -26.61 36.14
N ILE A 235 49.34 -26.31 34.88
CA ILE A 235 50.19 -26.70 33.75
C ILE A 235 51.58 -26.09 33.90
N GLN A 236 51.68 -24.83 34.31
CA GLN A 236 52.94 -24.15 34.54
C GLN A 236 53.71 -24.77 35.72
N GLU A 237 53.05 -24.98 36.86
CA GLU A 237 53.64 -25.64 38.04
C GLU A 237 54.15 -27.05 37.71
N LEU A 238 53.37 -27.84 36.96
CA LEU A 238 53.76 -29.17 36.51
C LEU A 238 54.98 -29.13 35.58
N ARG A 239 55.04 -28.16 34.65
CA ARG A 239 56.19 -27.97 33.76
C ARG A 239 57.46 -27.62 34.56
N GLU A 240 57.35 -26.73 35.53
CA GLU A 240 58.46 -26.34 36.40
C GLU A 240 58.93 -27.50 37.28
N ALA A 241 58.00 -28.26 37.87
CA ALA A 241 58.32 -29.46 38.64
C ALA A 241 59.04 -30.52 37.77
N LEU A 242 58.58 -30.73 36.54
CA LEU A 242 59.24 -31.61 35.57
C LEU A 242 60.64 -31.13 35.22
N GLU A 243 60.84 -29.83 35.02
CA GLU A 243 62.17 -29.26 34.75
C GLU A 243 63.11 -29.44 35.94
N ASN A 244 62.62 -29.23 37.17
CA ASN A 244 63.39 -29.44 38.39
C ASN A 244 63.80 -30.90 38.57
N VAL A 245 62.89 -31.85 38.31
CA VAL A 245 63.23 -33.28 38.30
C VAL A 245 64.28 -33.59 37.23
N ARG A 246 64.18 -33.00 36.02
CA ARG A 246 65.21 -33.16 34.97
C ARG A 246 66.58 -32.63 35.42
N LYS A 247 66.64 -31.46 36.07
CA LYS A 247 67.89 -30.90 36.62
C LYS A 247 68.51 -31.81 37.68
N LEU A 248 67.69 -32.34 38.60
CA LEU A 248 68.14 -33.25 39.64
C LEU A 248 68.61 -34.60 39.09
N ARG A 249 67.93 -35.13 38.05
CA ARG A 249 68.36 -36.34 37.33
C ARG A 249 69.62 -36.14 36.48
N GLY A 250 69.98 -34.90 36.16
CA GLY A 250 71.22 -34.58 35.43
C GLY A 250 72.48 -34.58 36.29
N LEU A 251 72.37 -34.72 37.61
CA LEU A 251 73.51 -34.77 38.52
C LEU A 251 74.00 -36.20 38.66
N LEU A 252 75.07 -36.53 37.92
CA LEU A 252 75.73 -37.83 38.04
C LEU A 252 76.71 -37.82 39.23
N PRO A 253 76.47 -38.60 40.30
CA PRO A 253 77.38 -38.65 41.43
C PRO A 253 78.69 -39.34 41.03
N ILE A 254 79.78 -38.57 40.95
CA ILE A 254 81.12 -39.08 40.63
C ILE A 254 81.98 -39.25 41.88
N CYS A 255 82.79 -40.31 41.93
CA CYS A 255 83.77 -40.47 42.99
C CYS A 255 84.87 -39.42 42.84
N ALA A 256 85.13 -38.62 43.88
CA ALA A 256 86.14 -37.56 43.85
C ALA A 256 87.56 -38.10 43.52
N TYR A 257 87.87 -39.32 43.97
CA TYR A 257 89.16 -39.96 43.83
C TYR A 257 89.34 -40.69 42.49
N CYS A 258 88.47 -41.66 42.17
CA CYS A 258 88.64 -42.55 41.02
C CYS A 258 87.73 -42.24 39.81
N LYS A 259 86.88 -41.19 39.89
CA LYS A 259 85.99 -40.72 38.82
C LYS A 259 84.95 -41.71 38.28
N LYS A 260 84.71 -42.83 38.98
CA LYS A 260 83.56 -43.73 38.71
C LYS A 260 82.24 -43.01 38.97
N ILE A 261 81.18 -43.36 38.24
CA ILE A 261 79.82 -42.86 38.44
C ILE A 261 79.02 -43.88 39.26
N ARG A 262 78.26 -43.42 40.26
CA ARG A 262 77.31 -44.26 41.00
C ARG A 262 75.95 -44.29 40.30
N ASP A 263 75.41 -45.47 40.05
CA ASP A 263 74.07 -45.65 39.49
C ASP A 263 72.95 -45.56 40.55
N ASP A 264 71.70 -45.65 40.11
CA ASP A 264 70.52 -45.58 40.99
C ASP A 264 70.38 -46.79 41.93
N GLN A 265 71.07 -47.90 41.65
CA GLN A 265 71.12 -49.09 42.50
C GLN A 265 72.28 -49.03 43.53
N GLY A 266 73.15 -48.02 43.42
CA GLY A 266 74.26 -47.78 44.32
C GLY A 266 75.59 -48.39 43.88
N TYR A 267 75.68 -49.02 42.70
CA TYR A 267 76.92 -49.59 42.18
C TYR A 267 77.79 -48.54 41.48
N TRP A 268 79.12 -48.75 41.50
CA TRP A 268 80.10 -47.83 40.92
C TRP A 268 80.61 -48.34 39.58
N ASN A 269 80.25 -47.63 38.51
CA ASN A 269 80.57 -47.96 37.13
C ASN A 269 81.69 -47.05 36.58
N GLN A 270 82.47 -47.53 35.61
CA GLN A 270 83.37 -46.66 34.84
C GLN A 270 82.56 -45.65 34.02
N LEU A 271 83.10 -44.44 33.89
CA LEU A 271 82.45 -43.30 33.24
C LEU A 271 81.93 -43.64 31.85
N GLU A 272 82.78 -44.25 31.03
CA GLU A 272 82.51 -44.59 29.64
C GLU A 272 81.41 -45.66 29.54
N SER A 273 81.48 -46.67 30.41
CA SER A 273 80.48 -47.75 30.45
C SER A 273 79.10 -47.22 30.86
N TYR A 274 79.06 -46.37 31.89
CA TYR A 274 77.83 -45.76 32.36
C TYR A 274 77.19 -44.87 31.29
N ILE A 275 77.96 -43.96 30.68
CA ILE A 275 77.42 -43.05 29.67
C ILE A 275 76.95 -43.81 28.41
N THR A 276 77.67 -44.84 27.96
CA THR A 276 77.27 -45.63 26.78
C THR A 276 75.96 -46.40 27.00
N GLN A 277 75.70 -46.84 28.25
CA GLN A 277 74.45 -47.54 28.60
C GLN A 277 73.27 -46.60 28.82
N HIS A 278 73.53 -45.36 29.25
CA HIS A 278 72.49 -44.41 29.67
C HIS A 278 72.27 -43.24 28.69
N ALA A 279 73.07 -43.13 27.62
CA ALA A 279 72.93 -42.13 26.57
C ALA A 279 73.25 -42.71 25.20
N GLU A 280 72.65 -42.14 24.15
CA GLU A 280 72.90 -42.53 22.76
C GLU A 280 74.24 -41.97 22.25
N VAL A 281 75.35 -42.45 22.83
CA VAL A 281 76.71 -42.03 22.44
C VAL A 281 77.66 -43.22 22.30
N THR A 282 78.67 -43.09 21.44
CA THR A 282 79.71 -44.10 21.22
C THR A 282 81.07 -43.48 21.45
N PHE A 283 81.86 -44.03 22.38
CA PHE A 283 83.23 -43.54 22.63
C PHE A 283 84.20 -44.08 21.58
N THR A 284 85.03 -43.19 21.04
CA THR A 284 86.19 -43.54 20.22
C THR A 284 87.46 -43.19 20.98
N HIS A 285 88.52 -43.96 20.76
CA HIS A 285 89.80 -43.74 21.43
C HIS A 285 90.73 -42.97 20.49
N SER A 286 91.07 -41.73 20.87
CA SER A 286 92.07 -40.92 20.18
C SER A 286 93.07 -40.37 21.21
N VAL A 287 94.29 -40.09 20.78
CA VAL A 287 95.30 -39.46 21.63
C VAL A 287 95.40 -37.99 21.24
N CYS A 288 95.18 -37.08 22.19
CA CYS A 288 95.31 -35.66 21.90
C CYS A 288 96.77 -35.27 21.63
N PRO A 289 97.04 -34.18 20.89
CA PRO A 289 98.41 -33.76 20.55
C PRO A 289 99.33 -33.57 21.76
N GLU A 290 98.78 -33.16 22.90
CA GLU A 290 99.55 -32.99 24.14
C GLU A 290 100.00 -34.32 24.74
N CYS A 291 99.08 -35.26 24.88
CA CYS A 291 99.38 -36.61 25.36
C CYS A 291 100.33 -37.33 24.42
N SER A 292 100.16 -37.18 23.11
CA SER A 292 101.05 -37.77 22.11
C SER A 292 102.50 -37.28 22.30
N LYS A 293 102.71 -35.98 22.54
CA LYS A 293 104.05 -35.41 22.79
C LYS A 293 104.67 -35.99 24.07
N LYS A 294 103.89 -36.10 25.15
CA LYS A 294 104.36 -36.68 26.43
C LYS A 294 104.77 -38.14 26.27
N ILE A 295 103.90 -38.96 25.69
CA ILE A 295 104.17 -40.39 25.44
C ILE A 295 105.42 -40.55 24.57
N TYR A 296 105.57 -39.74 23.52
CA TYR A 296 106.76 -39.79 22.67
C TYR A 296 108.04 -39.39 23.43
N ALA A 297 107.97 -38.39 24.30
CA ALA A 297 109.09 -37.96 25.14
C ALA A 297 109.49 -39.05 26.16
N GLU A 298 108.52 -39.67 26.82
CA GLU A 298 108.75 -40.76 27.78
C GLU A 298 109.33 -42.00 27.09
N LEU A 299 108.80 -42.40 25.93
CA LEU A 299 109.35 -43.47 25.11
C LEU A 299 110.80 -43.19 24.71
N LYS A 300 111.12 -41.95 24.33
CA LYS A 300 112.49 -41.54 24.01
C LYS A 300 113.41 -41.64 25.23
N ALA A 301 112.96 -41.18 26.40
CA ALA A 301 113.69 -41.28 27.65
C ALA A 301 113.97 -42.74 28.02
N PHE A 302 112.95 -43.60 27.95
CA PHE A 302 113.07 -45.03 28.26
C PHE A 302 114.06 -45.73 27.32
N LYS A 303 113.97 -45.50 26.00
CA LYS A 303 114.92 -46.05 25.02
C LYS A 303 116.35 -45.60 25.28
N SER A 304 116.55 -44.33 25.65
CA SER A 304 117.89 -43.82 25.97
C SER A 304 118.47 -44.47 27.23
N ALA A 305 117.67 -44.69 28.27
CA ALA A 305 118.08 -45.40 29.48
C ALA A 305 118.40 -46.88 29.20
N GLU A 306 117.63 -47.54 28.33
CA GLU A 306 117.88 -48.92 27.93
C GLU A 306 119.16 -49.07 27.09
N GLN A 307 119.42 -48.14 26.17
CA GLN A 307 120.65 -48.11 25.36
C GLN A 307 121.90 -47.82 26.20
N GLN A 308 121.79 -46.96 27.21
CA GLN A 308 122.87 -46.73 28.19
C GLN A 308 123.15 -48.00 29.00
N LYS A 309 122.13 -48.71 29.47
CA LYS A 309 122.30 -50.01 30.13
C LYS A 309 122.96 -51.06 29.23
N LYS A 310 122.60 -51.11 27.94
CA LYS A 310 123.21 -52.04 26.97
C LYS A 310 124.67 -51.71 26.65
N LYS A 311 125.04 -50.42 26.52
CA LYS A 311 126.44 -49.99 26.33
C LYS A 311 127.31 -50.26 27.56
N ALA A 312 126.77 -50.10 28.77
CA ALA A 312 127.48 -50.42 30.01
C ALA A 312 127.68 -51.93 30.25
N ALA A 313 126.96 -52.79 29.51
CA ALA A 313 127.08 -54.25 29.60
C ALA A 313 128.00 -54.86 28.51
N SER A 314 128.51 -54.06 27.57
CA SER A 314 129.31 -54.51 26.42
C SER A 314 130.72 -53.90 26.34
N GLY A 315 131.19 -53.26 27.41
CA GLY A 315 132.56 -52.72 27.56
C GLY A 315 133.09 -53.05 28.94
#